data_AF-L7CKL8-F1
#
_entry.id   AF-L7CKL8-F1
#
_cell.length_a   1.000
_cell.length_b   1.000
_cell.length_c   1.000
_cell.angle_alpha   90.00
_cell.angle_beta   90.00
_cell.angle_gamma   90.00
#
_symmetry.space_group_name_H-M   'P 1'
#
loop_
_entity.id
_entity.type
_entity.pdbx_description
1 polymer ?
#
loop_
_entity_poly.entity_id
_entity_poly.type
_entity_poly.pdbx_seq_one_letter_code
_entity_poly.pdbx_strand_id
1 'polypeptide(L)'
;MNRRSSGLSSLRNDDNQPSRPEPGRAAKQGVVEQMSYREPRFNWFHPLQSLKQRERVYRHQADLTDQFLDQDREAHQDRLEQNEAADRHLHRLDLFRDRIGAEDDLAEALVQSQTRLTAVAQHHQRLTAINTDNQISMIDELVKDEPTKEKIKDSLRRQAANTFIELEALAMNNDVNPGNYGVA
;
A
#
# COMPACT_ATOMS: atom_id res chain seq x y z
N MET A 1 23.81 22.78 24.72
CA MET A 1 22.96 23.05 23.54
C MET A 1 22.95 21.83 22.66
N ASN A 2 21.80 21.14 22.57
CA ASN A 2 21.30 20.38 21.41
C ASN A 2 20.08 19.57 21.87
N ARG A 3 18.89 20.11 21.59
CA ARG A 3 17.64 19.32 21.52
C ARG A 3 17.35 19.15 20.04
N ARG A 4 17.54 17.94 19.51
CA ARG A 4 17.02 17.53 18.21
C ARG A 4 16.33 16.17 18.37
N SER A 5 15.01 16.24 18.33
CA SER A 5 14.08 15.30 17.68
C SER A 5 14.28 13.80 17.88
N SER A 6 13.47 13.21 18.76
CA SER A 6 13.00 11.82 18.67
C SER A 6 11.48 11.83 18.82
N GLY A 7 10.78 12.13 17.73
CA GLY A 7 9.32 12.22 17.67
C GLY A 7 8.67 11.00 17.01
N LEU A 8 9.06 9.77 17.36
CA LEU A 8 8.49 8.56 16.75
C LEU A 8 8.61 7.34 17.70
N SER A 9 8.05 7.46 18.90
CA SER A 9 7.85 6.31 19.79
C SER A 9 6.98 6.69 20.98
N SER A 10 5.67 6.79 20.74
CA SER A 10 4.59 6.54 21.72
C SER A 10 3.24 6.75 21.05
N LEU A 11 2.85 5.76 20.23
CA LEU A 11 1.45 5.53 19.85
C LEU A 11 1.17 4.06 20.14
N ARG A 12 1.20 3.71 21.43
CA ARG A 12 0.58 2.51 21.96
C ARG A 12 -0.19 2.90 23.21
N ASN A 13 -1.47 2.57 23.17
CA ASN A 13 -2.47 2.63 24.23
C ASN A 13 -3.06 4.02 24.48
N ASP A 14 -3.94 4.44 23.57
CA ASP A 14 -5.17 5.12 23.97
C ASP A 14 -6.36 4.30 23.46
N ASP A 15 -7.11 3.76 24.41
CA ASP A 15 -8.35 3.00 24.26
C ASP A 15 -9.49 3.90 23.76
N ASN A 16 -9.39 4.33 22.50
CA ASN A 16 -10.47 5.03 21.80
C ASN A 16 -10.57 4.52 20.35
N GLN A 17 -10.75 3.22 20.19
CA GLN A 17 -11.38 2.69 18.98
C GLN A 17 -12.90 2.84 19.13
N PRO A 18 -13.61 3.47 18.18
CA PRO A 18 -15.06 3.28 18.10
C PRO A 18 -15.30 1.81 17.78
N SER A 19 -15.94 1.12 18.72
CA SER A 19 -16.25 -0.30 18.63
C SER A 19 -17.00 -0.58 17.33
N ARG A 20 -16.49 -1.53 16.55
CA ARG A 20 -17.17 -2.13 15.41
C ARG A 20 -18.51 -2.67 15.91
N PRO A 21 -19.69 -2.22 15.40
CA PRO A 21 -20.94 -2.78 15.87
C PRO A 21 -21.07 -4.20 15.33
N GLU A 22 -21.17 -5.17 16.25
CA GLU A 22 -21.54 -6.55 15.91
C GLU A 22 -22.92 -6.59 15.25
N PRO A 23 -23.16 -7.51 14.31
CA PRO A 23 -24.45 -7.65 13.65
C PRO A 23 -25.39 -8.44 14.56
N GLY A 24 -25.94 -7.80 15.60
CA GLY A 24 -26.81 -8.52 16.52
C GLY A 24 -27.34 -7.69 17.68
N ARG A 25 -28.54 -7.12 17.48
CA ARG A 25 -29.44 -6.57 18.53
C ARG A 25 -28.98 -5.29 19.26
N ALA A 26 -29.31 -4.15 18.64
CA ALA A 26 -29.72 -2.84 19.19
C ALA A 26 -29.17 -1.77 18.22
N ALA A 27 -29.90 -0.83 17.63
CA ALA A 27 -31.22 -0.29 17.87
C ALA A 27 -31.90 -0.05 16.52
N LYS A 28 -33.07 -0.66 16.30
CA LYS A 28 -34.04 -0.14 15.34
C LYS A 28 -34.74 1.06 15.98
N GLN A 29 -34.01 2.13 16.22
CA GLN A 29 -34.56 3.38 16.76
C GLN A 29 -33.51 4.48 16.53
N GLY A 30 -33.83 5.43 15.65
CA GLY A 30 -33.16 6.73 15.66
C GLY A 30 -32.36 7.13 14.43
N VAL A 31 -32.87 6.94 13.20
CA VAL A 31 -32.82 7.99 12.15
C VAL A 31 -34.11 7.91 11.32
N VAL A 32 -35.25 7.90 11.99
CA VAL A 32 -36.37 8.68 11.48
C VAL A 32 -36.16 10.02 12.16
N GLU A 33 -35.15 10.78 11.70
CA GLU A 33 -35.24 12.22 11.85
C GLU A 33 -36.60 12.54 11.26
N GLN A 34 -37.48 12.97 12.14
CA GLN A 34 -38.78 13.47 11.78
C GLN A 34 -38.49 14.48 10.67
N MET A 35 -38.77 14.09 9.43
CA MET A 35 -39.38 15.01 8.49
C MET A 35 -40.64 15.46 9.23
N SER A 36 -40.45 16.41 10.14
CA SER A 36 -41.53 17.27 10.52
C SER A 36 -41.86 17.92 9.20
N TYR A 37 -42.87 17.37 8.52
CA TYR A 37 -43.85 18.20 7.85
C TYR A 37 -44.37 19.13 8.94
N ARG A 38 -43.55 20.11 9.31
CA ARG A 38 -44.01 21.29 9.99
C ARG A 38 -44.71 22.01 8.86
N GLU A 39 -45.92 21.53 8.55
CA GLU A 39 -46.93 22.35 7.91
C GLU A 39 -46.76 23.72 8.55
N PRO A 40 -46.46 24.76 7.77
CA PRO A 40 -46.40 26.09 8.31
C PRO A 40 -47.69 26.27 9.09
N ARG A 41 -47.59 26.35 10.43
CA ARG A 41 -48.74 26.56 11.32
C ARG A 41 -49.22 27.96 11.05
N PHE A 42 -49.96 28.09 9.98
CA PHE A 42 -50.36 29.34 9.41
C PHE A 42 -51.87 29.23 9.34
N ASN A 43 -52.51 29.98 10.23
CA ASN A 43 -53.93 29.89 10.49
C ASN A 43 -54.67 30.58 9.32
N TRP A 44 -54.88 29.87 8.21
CA TRP A 44 -55.29 30.48 6.94
C TRP A 44 -56.80 30.72 6.81
N PHE A 45 -57.64 30.06 7.59
CA PHE A 45 -59.10 30.23 7.48
C PHE A 45 -59.62 31.26 8.47
N HIS A 46 -59.30 32.53 8.23
CA HIS A 46 -60.11 33.58 8.81
C HIS A 46 -61.52 33.50 8.18
N PRO A 47 -62.60 33.51 8.98
CA PRO A 47 -63.98 33.39 8.47
C PRO A 47 -64.41 34.54 7.53
N LEU A 48 -63.58 35.57 7.37
CA LEU A 48 -63.85 36.78 6.58
C LEU A 48 -63.14 36.84 5.22
N GLN A 49 -62.34 35.82 4.85
CA GLN A 49 -61.64 35.83 3.55
C GLN A 49 -62.57 35.47 2.39
N SER A 50 -62.48 36.23 1.30
CA SER A 50 -63.24 35.93 0.07
C SER A 50 -62.77 34.63 -0.58
N LEU A 51 -63.67 33.94 -1.28
CA LEU A 51 -63.34 32.69 -2.00
C LEU A 51 -62.15 32.84 -2.96
N LYS A 52 -62.02 33.99 -3.63
CA LYS A 52 -60.89 34.29 -4.53
C LYS A 52 -59.54 34.47 -3.83
N GLN A 53 -59.55 34.86 -2.55
CA GLN A 53 -58.33 34.96 -1.75
C GLN A 53 -57.91 33.58 -1.26
N ARG A 54 -58.87 32.75 -0.84
CA ARG A 54 -58.60 31.35 -0.46
C ARG A 54 -58.01 30.57 -1.63
N GLU A 55 -58.58 30.71 -2.82
CA GLU A 55 -58.07 30.04 -4.03
C GLU A 55 -56.62 30.46 -4.37
N ARG A 56 -56.27 31.74 -4.21
CA ARG A 56 -54.89 32.21 -4.39
C ARG A 56 -53.91 31.65 -3.36
N VAL A 57 -54.34 31.55 -2.09
CA VAL A 57 -53.53 30.94 -1.03
C VAL A 57 -53.29 29.46 -1.31
N TYR A 58 -54.31 28.72 -1.78
CA TYR A 58 -54.15 27.31 -2.15
C TYR A 58 -53.17 27.11 -3.32
N ARG A 59 -53.27 27.93 -4.37
CA ARG A 59 -52.33 27.85 -5.51
C ARG A 59 -50.90 28.18 -5.07
N HIS A 60 -50.72 29.24 -4.30
CA HIS A 60 -49.41 29.61 -3.76
C HIS A 60 -48.84 28.53 -2.82
N GLN A 61 -49.69 27.82 -2.08
CA GLN A 61 -49.26 26.71 -1.25
C GLN A 61 -48.80 25.52 -2.10
N ALA A 62 -49.54 25.18 -3.16
CA ALA A 62 -49.14 24.15 -4.11
C ALA A 62 -47.77 24.48 -4.74
N ASP A 63 -47.59 25.73 -5.18
CA ASP A 63 -46.33 26.20 -5.78
C ASP A 63 -45.16 26.12 -4.78
N LEU A 64 -45.39 26.47 -3.50
CA LEU A 64 -44.37 26.35 -2.45
C LEU A 64 -44.04 24.89 -2.14
N THR A 65 -45.05 24.01 -2.04
CA THR A 65 -44.80 22.58 -1.78
C THR A 65 -44.03 21.93 -2.91
N ASP A 66 -44.33 22.28 -4.17
CA ASP A 66 -43.61 21.77 -5.33
C ASP A 66 -42.15 22.24 -5.32
N GLN A 67 -41.89 23.51 -4.99
CA GLN A 67 -40.53 24.03 -4.82
C GLN A 67 -39.74 23.34 -3.69
N PHE A 68 -40.38 23.02 -2.56
CA PHE A 68 -39.71 22.30 -1.48
C PHE A 68 -39.40 20.85 -1.85
N LEU A 69 -40.29 20.18 -2.57
CA LEU A 69 -40.07 18.81 -3.04
C LEU A 69 -38.93 18.74 -4.06
N ASP A 70 -38.83 19.74 -4.94
CA ASP A 70 -37.73 19.84 -5.90
C ASP A 70 -36.37 20.07 -5.20
N GLN A 71 -36.33 20.97 -4.21
CA GLN A 71 -35.11 21.21 -3.41
C GLN A 71 -34.68 19.99 -2.59
N ASP A 72 -35.63 19.26 -2.00
CA ASP A 72 -35.34 18.04 -1.24
C ASP A 72 -34.82 16.93 -2.15
N ARG A 73 -35.40 16.80 -3.35
CA ARG A 73 -34.93 15.86 -4.38
C ARG A 73 -33.52 16.18 -4.85
N GLU A 74 -33.20 17.45 -5.09
CA GLU A 74 -31.85 17.90 -5.47
C GLU A 74 -30.84 17.59 -4.35
N ALA A 75 -31.16 17.93 -3.10
CA ALA A 75 -30.29 17.64 -1.95
C ALA A 75 -30.06 16.13 -1.73
N HIS A 76 -31.09 15.30 -1.99
CA HIS A 76 -30.95 13.85 -1.95
C HIS A 76 -30.06 13.32 -3.07
N GLN A 77 -30.16 13.87 -4.27
CA GLN A 77 -29.34 13.49 -5.41
C GLN A 77 -27.87 13.87 -5.19
N ASP A 78 -27.60 15.07 -4.68
CA ASP A 78 -26.24 15.51 -4.31
C ASP A 78 -25.58 14.57 -3.29
N ARG A 79 -26.35 14.10 -2.29
CA ARG A 79 -25.85 13.13 -1.30
C ARG A 79 -25.53 11.78 -1.93
N LEU A 80 -26.33 11.32 -2.88
CA LEU A 80 -26.04 10.08 -3.61
C LEU A 80 -24.76 10.22 -4.44
N GLU A 81 -24.61 11.32 -5.17
CA GLU A 81 -23.41 11.59 -5.97
C GLU A 81 -22.15 11.70 -5.11
N GLN A 82 -22.26 12.31 -3.92
CA GLN A 82 -21.17 12.37 -2.94
C GLN A 82 -20.80 11.00 -2.38
N ASN A 83 -21.79 10.15 -2.07
CA ASN A 83 -21.55 8.79 -1.60
C ASN A 83 -20.86 7.94 -2.69
N GLU A 84 -21.33 8.03 -3.94
CA GLU A 84 -20.66 7.34 -5.05
C GLU A 84 -19.23 7.85 -5.28
N ALA A 85 -19.00 9.15 -5.13
CA ALA A 85 -17.66 9.72 -5.22
C ALA A 85 -16.75 9.21 -4.09
N ALA A 86 -17.30 9.05 -2.88
CA ALA A 86 -16.60 8.48 -1.74
C ALA A 86 -16.26 7.00 -1.96
N ASP A 87 -17.20 6.20 -2.48
CA ASP A 87 -16.98 4.78 -2.80
C ASP A 87 -15.91 4.60 -3.87
N ARG A 88 -15.93 5.42 -4.94
CA ARG A 88 -14.87 5.45 -5.97
C ARG A 88 -13.51 5.86 -5.40
N HIS A 89 -13.49 6.72 -4.38
CA HIS A 89 -12.25 7.10 -3.70
C HIS A 89 -11.72 5.95 -2.83
N LEU A 90 -12.59 5.31 -2.04
CA LEU A 90 -12.23 4.15 -1.21
C LEU A 90 -11.70 3.00 -2.07
N HIS A 91 -12.38 2.68 -3.17
CA HIS A 91 -11.91 1.65 -4.10
C HIS A 91 -10.52 1.96 -4.68
N ARG A 92 -10.23 3.23 -5.01
CA ARG A 92 -8.89 3.64 -5.46
C ARG A 92 -7.84 3.48 -4.36
N LEU A 93 -8.18 3.74 -3.10
CA LEU A 93 -7.27 3.52 -1.98
C LEU A 93 -6.99 2.03 -1.75
N ASP A 94 -8.00 1.17 -1.90
CA ASP A 94 -7.82 -0.28 -1.80
C ASP A 94 -6.88 -0.80 -2.89
N LEU A 95 -7.08 -0.38 -4.15
CA LEU A 95 -6.17 -0.73 -5.26
C LEU A 95 -4.73 -0.23 -5.00
N PHE A 96 -4.58 0.97 -4.43
CA PHE A 96 -3.28 1.50 -4.07
C PHE A 96 -2.61 0.68 -2.97
N ARG A 97 -3.38 0.24 -1.97
CA ARG A 97 -2.89 -0.62 -0.89
C ARG A 97 -2.47 -2.00 -1.41
N ASP A 98 -3.27 -2.60 -2.28
CA ASP A 98 -2.95 -3.89 -2.91
C ASP A 98 -1.66 -3.79 -3.72
N ARG A 99 -1.48 -2.68 -4.46
CA ARG A 99 -0.23 -2.41 -5.19
C ARG A 99 0.97 -2.30 -4.26
N ILE A 100 0.87 -1.59 -3.15
CA ILE A 100 1.95 -1.51 -2.15
C ILE A 100 2.28 -2.91 -1.61
N GLY A 101 1.27 -3.71 -1.28
CA GLY A 101 1.49 -5.08 -0.79
C GLY A 101 2.23 -5.95 -1.82
N ALA A 102 1.87 -5.85 -3.10
CA ALA A 102 2.55 -6.57 -4.17
C ALA A 102 3.99 -6.09 -4.40
N GLU A 103 4.27 -4.80 -4.21
CA GLU A 103 5.62 -4.24 -4.27
C GLU A 103 6.49 -4.72 -3.09
N ASP A 104 5.92 -4.84 -1.88
CA ASP A 104 6.59 -5.40 -0.70
C ASP A 104 6.94 -6.90 -0.89
N ASP A 105 6.00 -7.69 -1.39
CA ASP A 105 6.22 -9.12 -1.70
C ASP A 105 7.33 -9.30 -2.75
N LEU A 106 7.35 -8.45 -3.78
CA LEU A 106 8.41 -8.44 -4.80
C LEU A 106 9.78 -8.11 -4.17
N ALA A 107 9.84 -7.10 -3.29
CA ALA A 107 11.06 -6.73 -2.60
C ALA A 107 11.58 -7.88 -1.72
N GLU A 108 10.69 -8.57 -1.00
CA GLU A 108 11.06 -9.74 -0.20
C GLU A 108 11.61 -10.87 -1.08
N ALA A 109 10.93 -11.20 -2.18
CA ALA A 109 11.37 -12.24 -3.11
C ALA A 109 12.77 -11.93 -3.70
N LEU A 110 13.03 -10.66 -4.01
CA LEU A 110 14.32 -10.20 -4.53
C LEU A 110 15.44 -10.32 -3.47
N VAL A 111 15.17 -9.96 -2.21
CA VAL A 111 16.11 -10.16 -1.10
C VAL A 111 16.42 -11.64 -0.86
N GLN A 112 15.40 -12.50 -0.89
CA GLN A 112 15.59 -13.94 -0.75
C GLN A 112 16.43 -14.51 -1.90
N SER A 113 16.18 -14.07 -3.13
CA SER A 113 16.96 -14.46 -4.32
C SER A 113 18.43 -14.04 -4.17
N GLN A 114 18.70 -12.80 -3.78
CA GLN A 114 20.05 -12.28 -3.58
C GLN A 114 20.79 -13.05 -2.47
N THR A 115 20.10 -13.40 -1.39
CA THR A 115 20.66 -14.21 -0.30
C THR A 115 21.05 -15.62 -0.79
N ARG A 116 20.26 -16.22 -1.67
CA ARG A 116 20.58 -17.53 -2.26
C ARG A 116 21.78 -17.46 -3.20
N LEU A 117 21.86 -16.43 -4.04
CA LEU A 117 22.97 -16.25 -4.98
C LEU A 117 24.29 -16.04 -4.25
N THR A 118 24.30 -15.23 -3.19
CA THR A 118 25.49 -15.03 -2.37
C THR A 118 25.94 -16.33 -1.68
N ALA A 119 25.01 -17.13 -1.16
CA ALA A 119 25.33 -18.43 -0.58
C ALA A 119 25.93 -19.42 -1.61
N VAL A 120 25.38 -19.45 -2.84
CA VAL A 120 25.91 -20.29 -3.93
C VAL A 120 27.30 -19.83 -4.35
N ALA A 121 27.53 -18.52 -4.49
CA ALA A 121 28.85 -17.96 -4.81
C ALA A 121 29.89 -18.35 -3.75
N GLN A 122 29.58 -18.19 -2.46
CA GLN A 122 30.46 -18.60 -1.36
C GLN A 122 30.74 -20.11 -1.37
N HIS A 123 29.75 -20.95 -1.66
CA HIS A 123 29.93 -22.38 -1.79
C HIS A 123 30.87 -22.72 -2.96
N HIS A 124 30.71 -22.06 -4.11
CA HIS A 124 31.57 -22.26 -5.27
C HIS A 124 33.02 -21.79 -5.02
N GLN A 125 33.19 -20.67 -4.32
CA GLN A 125 34.52 -20.20 -3.87
C GLN A 125 35.22 -21.26 -3.00
N ARG A 126 34.50 -21.88 -2.04
CA ARG A 126 35.05 -22.95 -1.20
C ARG A 126 35.48 -24.17 -2.01
N LEU A 127 34.64 -24.64 -2.93
CA LEU A 127 34.99 -25.78 -3.79
C LEU A 127 36.21 -25.49 -4.67
N THR A 128 36.30 -24.27 -5.21
CA THR A 128 37.43 -23.83 -6.03
C THR A 128 38.72 -23.78 -5.21
N ALA A 129 38.66 -23.28 -3.97
CA ALA A 129 39.80 -23.29 -3.06
C ALA A 129 40.30 -24.73 -2.79
N ILE A 130 39.38 -25.63 -2.40
CA ILE A 130 39.72 -27.04 -2.14
C ILE A 130 40.33 -27.70 -3.37
N ASN A 131 39.74 -27.49 -4.55
CA ASN A 131 40.26 -28.06 -5.79
C ASN A 131 41.66 -27.52 -6.13
N THR A 132 41.87 -26.22 -5.93
CA THR A 132 43.17 -25.57 -6.14
C THR A 132 44.22 -26.15 -5.19
N ASP A 133 43.88 -26.32 -3.91
CA ASP A 133 44.77 -26.91 -2.91
C ASP A 133 45.14 -28.36 -3.26
N ASN A 134 44.15 -29.17 -3.69
CA ASN A 134 44.39 -30.53 -4.15
C ASN A 134 45.31 -30.57 -5.37
N GLN A 135 45.09 -29.68 -6.35
CA GLN A 135 45.94 -29.58 -7.54
C GLN A 135 47.37 -29.15 -7.19
N ILE A 136 47.54 -28.19 -6.26
CA ILE A 136 48.85 -27.78 -5.75
C ILE A 136 49.55 -28.96 -5.08
N SER A 137 48.85 -29.73 -4.24
CA SER A 137 49.39 -30.93 -3.59
C SER A 137 49.85 -31.97 -4.62
N MET A 138 49.09 -32.18 -5.69
CA MET A 138 49.49 -33.09 -6.78
C MET A 138 50.73 -32.58 -7.53
N ILE A 139 50.80 -31.28 -7.80
CA ILE A 139 51.95 -30.64 -8.45
C ILE A 139 53.22 -30.82 -7.61
N ASP A 140 53.10 -30.73 -6.27
CA ASP A 140 54.20 -30.95 -5.33
C ASP A 140 54.81 -32.36 -5.45
N GLU A 141 53.99 -33.36 -5.70
CA GLU A 141 54.41 -34.76 -5.87
C GLU A 141 54.95 -35.06 -7.29
N LEU A 142 54.35 -34.47 -8.33
CA LEU A 142 54.62 -34.84 -9.73
C LEU A 142 55.78 -34.07 -10.37
N VAL A 143 55.99 -32.81 -10.00
CA VAL A 143 56.98 -31.94 -10.64
C VAL A 143 58.25 -31.88 -9.78
N LYS A 144 59.36 -32.38 -10.31
CA LYS A 144 60.66 -32.36 -9.60
C LYS A 144 61.43 -31.06 -9.75
N ASP A 145 61.19 -30.33 -10.84
CA ASP A 145 61.83 -29.06 -11.12
C ASP A 145 61.14 -27.93 -10.35
N GLU A 146 61.80 -27.46 -9.29
CA GLU A 146 61.28 -26.44 -8.38
C GLU A 146 60.87 -25.11 -9.06
N PRO A 147 61.63 -24.53 -10.01
CA PRO A 147 61.21 -23.30 -10.67
C PRO A 147 59.98 -23.48 -11.56
N THR A 148 59.80 -24.65 -12.19
CA THR A 148 58.58 -24.93 -12.97
C THR A 148 57.38 -25.19 -12.05
N LYS A 149 57.59 -25.91 -10.95
CA LYS A 149 56.59 -26.16 -9.92
C LYS A 149 55.99 -24.86 -9.37
N GLU A 150 56.83 -23.92 -8.94
CA GLU A 150 56.36 -22.64 -8.39
C GLU A 150 55.59 -21.81 -9.42
N LYS A 151 56.02 -21.79 -10.69
CA LYS A 151 55.25 -21.13 -11.76
C LYS A 151 53.84 -21.70 -11.94
N ILE A 152 53.71 -23.03 -11.86
CA ILE A 152 52.39 -23.68 -12.00
C ILE A 152 51.51 -23.38 -10.79
N LYS A 153 52.04 -23.47 -9.57
CA LYS A 153 51.29 -23.12 -8.34
C LYS A 153 50.81 -21.68 -8.37
N ASP A 154 51.67 -20.75 -8.77
CA ASP A 154 51.30 -19.34 -8.91
C ASP A 154 50.23 -19.12 -9.97
N SER A 155 50.29 -19.84 -11.09
CA SER A 155 49.25 -19.79 -12.11
C SER A 155 47.90 -20.30 -11.58
N LEU A 156 47.89 -21.41 -10.83
CA LEU A 156 46.68 -21.98 -10.22
C LEU A 156 46.07 -21.03 -9.19
N ARG A 157 46.89 -20.43 -8.32
CA ARG A 157 46.45 -19.42 -7.34
C ARG A 157 45.85 -18.18 -8.02
N ARG A 158 46.45 -17.70 -9.11
CA ARG A 158 45.91 -16.58 -9.89
C ARG A 158 44.58 -16.94 -10.55
N GLN A 159 44.45 -18.15 -11.08
CA GLN A 159 43.21 -18.61 -11.68
C GLN A 159 42.09 -18.67 -10.65
N ALA A 160 42.36 -19.21 -9.45
CA ALA A 160 41.40 -19.22 -8.34
C ALA A 160 40.99 -17.79 -7.95
N ALA A 161 41.94 -16.87 -7.83
CA ALA A 161 41.68 -15.47 -7.50
C ALA A 161 40.80 -14.77 -8.56
N ASN A 162 41.07 -14.97 -9.84
CA ASN A 162 40.24 -14.42 -10.92
C ASN A 162 38.81 -14.98 -10.86
N THR A 163 38.68 -16.28 -10.60
CA THR A 163 37.36 -16.92 -10.45
C THR A 163 36.58 -16.32 -9.28
N PHE A 164 37.26 -15.95 -8.18
CA PHE A 164 36.60 -15.29 -7.04
C PHE A 164 36.09 -13.89 -7.40
N ILE A 165 36.89 -13.10 -8.12
CA ILE A 165 36.50 -11.77 -8.59
C ILE A 165 35.27 -11.87 -9.52
N GLU A 166 35.25 -12.84 -10.43
CA GLU A 166 34.12 -13.05 -11.35
C GLU A 166 32.85 -13.44 -10.59
N LEU A 167 32.94 -14.31 -9.58
CA LEU A 167 31.80 -14.70 -8.74
C LEU A 167 31.27 -13.54 -7.90
N GLU A 168 32.16 -12.70 -7.36
CA GLU A 168 31.76 -11.50 -6.62
C GLU A 168 31.08 -10.48 -7.55
N ALA A 169 31.60 -10.28 -8.76
CA ALA A 169 30.97 -9.41 -9.76
C ALA A 169 29.59 -9.94 -10.18
N LEU A 170 29.41 -11.26 -10.33
CA LEU A 170 28.12 -11.87 -10.63
C LEU A 170 27.12 -11.77 -9.47
N ALA A 171 27.61 -11.85 -8.23
CA ALA A 171 26.78 -11.63 -7.05
C ALA A 171 26.38 -10.15 -6.88
N MET A 172 27.27 -9.21 -7.22
CA MET A 172 27.04 -7.76 -7.10
C MET A 172 26.24 -7.14 -8.27
N ASN A 173 26.30 -7.70 -9.48
CA ASN A 173 25.52 -7.18 -10.63
C ASN A 173 24.00 -7.35 -10.50
N ASN A 174 23.52 -8.04 -9.46
CA ASN A 174 22.11 -8.09 -9.11
C ASN A 174 21.71 -7.04 -8.08
N ASP A 175 22.42 -5.90 -8.02
CA ASP A 175 21.89 -4.69 -7.39
C ASP A 175 20.53 -4.39 -8.03
N VAL A 176 19.50 -4.83 -7.32
CA VAL A 176 18.11 -4.52 -7.60
C VAL A 176 18.01 -3.02 -7.47
N ASN A 177 18.14 -2.30 -8.58
CA ASN A 177 17.87 -0.89 -8.61
C ASN A 177 16.34 -0.74 -8.56
N PRO A 178 15.74 -0.34 -7.42
CA PRO A 178 14.29 -0.23 -7.31
C PRO A 178 13.72 0.81 -8.28
N GLY A 179 14.55 1.69 -8.85
CA GLY A 179 14.14 2.67 -9.86
C GLY A 179 13.82 2.10 -11.26
N ASN A 180 14.13 0.83 -11.54
CA ASN A 180 13.79 0.19 -12.82
C ASN A 180 12.41 -0.50 -12.83
N TYR A 181 11.81 -0.72 -11.66
CA TYR A 181 10.49 -1.34 -11.52
C TYR A 181 9.43 -0.26 -11.26
N GLY A 182 9.22 0.66 -12.21
CA GLY A 182 8.29 1.75 -11.94
C GLY A 182 7.95 2.72 -13.08
N VAL A 183 8.32 2.44 -14.33
CA VAL A 183 7.90 3.28 -15.46
C VAL A 183 7.38 2.40 -16.61
N ALA A 184 6.10 2.07 -16.55
CA ALA A 184 5.25 1.75 -17.70
C ALA A 184 3.80 2.09 -17.33
#